data_AF-A0C9I6-F1
#
_entry.id   AF-A0C9I6-F1
#
_cell.length_a   1.000
_cell.length_b   1.000
_cell.length_c   1.000
_cell.angle_alpha   90.00
_cell.angle_beta   90.00
_cell.angle_gamma   90.00
#
_symmetry.space_group_name_H-M   'P 1'
#
loop_
_entity.id
_entity.type
_entity.pdbx_description
1 polymer ?
#
loop_
_entity_poly.entity_id
_entity_poly.type
_entity_poly.pdbx_seq_one_letter_code
_entity_poly.pdbx_strand_id
1 'polypeptide(L)'
;MVAQNINKKERKIHSYKVLGTNQKKEALEELLNDPSQENFVLLSKKFDTTTRNLRRWFNQGYMRKGGCGRKKINPEGIIRLEEWILDETRKLGKKISRNQIKEQAIKIFNIESFKASKAWMDKFIKEQNLKLKIRQILLEKGVLSKCQVQKHKQFQDSLKEKECERSTTKKQLKRIKLEEMKAKYIKGKLDQLLTQDFEIGQNLIKQDTIKIDNNNKEDDMYFTASFEQEARPFGENYGEQLYLGFD
;
A
#
# COMPACT_ATOMS: atom_id res chain seq x y z
N MET A 1 25.54 45.39 -23.93
CA MET A 1 24.93 44.07 -24.20
C MET A 1 23.61 43.99 -23.45
N VAL A 2 22.48 44.09 -24.16
CA VAL A 2 21.13 44.14 -23.57
C VAL A 2 20.63 42.71 -23.39
N ALA A 3 20.49 42.26 -22.13
CA ALA A 3 19.91 40.96 -21.82
C ALA A 3 18.43 40.95 -22.19
N GLN A 4 18.05 40.13 -23.17
CA GLN A 4 16.66 39.99 -23.59
C GLN A 4 15.84 39.36 -22.46
N ASN A 5 14.81 40.10 -22.07
CA ASN A 5 13.85 39.76 -21.02
C ASN A 5 12.92 38.66 -21.56
N ILE A 6 13.32 37.40 -21.47
CA ILE A 6 12.50 36.26 -21.91
C ILE A 6 11.23 36.24 -21.07
N ASN A 7 10.11 36.51 -21.73
CA ASN A 7 8.76 36.61 -21.20
C ASN A 7 8.41 35.35 -20.38
N LYS A 8 8.39 35.47 -19.05
CA LYS A 8 8.04 34.42 -18.06
C LYS A 8 6.56 34.01 -18.08
N LYS A 9 5.83 34.27 -19.18
CA LYS A 9 4.41 33.98 -19.30
C LYS A 9 4.18 32.48 -19.50
N GLU A 10 3.63 31.86 -18.46
CA GLU A 10 2.78 30.67 -18.51
C GLU A 10 3.40 29.36 -19.05
N ARG A 11 4.52 28.92 -18.48
CA ARG A 11 4.81 27.48 -18.50
C ARG A 11 3.80 26.79 -17.58
N LYS A 12 2.63 26.45 -18.11
CA LYS A 12 1.68 25.53 -17.46
C LYS A 12 2.46 24.25 -17.19
N ILE A 13 2.70 23.96 -15.91
CA ILE A 13 3.38 22.74 -15.50
C ILE A 13 2.50 21.59 -15.99
N HIS A 14 2.97 20.86 -17.00
CA HIS A 14 2.26 19.69 -17.49
C HIS A 14 2.17 18.69 -16.33
N SER A 15 0.95 18.32 -15.97
CA SER A 15 0.73 17.31 -14.94
C SER A 15 1.19 15.97 -15.49
N TYR A 16 2.19 15.37 -14.87
CA TYR A 16 2.67 14.05 -15.29
C TYR A 16 1.60 13.00 -15.00
N LYS A 17 1.34 12.12 -15.97
CA LYS A 17 0.49 10.95 -15.78
C LYS A 17 1.11 10.02 -14.72
N VAL A 18 0.37 9.77 -13.64
CA VAL A 18 0.79 8.83 -12.61
C VAL A 18 0.37 7.43 -13.03
N LEU A 19 1.32 6.61 -13.48
CA LEU A 19 1.04 5.22 -13.84
C LEU A 19 0.63 4.37 -12.64
N GLY A 20 -0.38 3.53 -12.85
CA GLY A 20 -0.83 2.53 -11.89
C GLY A 20 0.21 1.43 -11.66
N THR A 21 0.02 0.62 -10.63
CA THR A 21 0.92 -0.51 -10.31
C THR A 21 0.96 -1.54 -11.43
N ASN A 22 -0.19 -1.89 -12.03
CA ASN A 22 -0.26 -2.91 -13.09
C ASN A 22 0.50 -2.49 -14.35
N GLN A 23 0.31 -1.24 -14.80
CA GLN A 23 1.01 -0.67 -15.95
C GLN A 23 2.54 -0.68 -15.76
N LYS A 24 3.01 -0.44 -14.53
CA LYS A 24 4.44 -0.51 -14.23
C LYS A 24 4.98 -1.94 -14.22
N LYS A 25 4.16 -2.93 -13.85
CA LYS A 25 4.55 -4.35 -13.94
C LYS A 25 4.68 -4.76 -15.39
N GLU A 26 3.67 -4.48 -16.20
CA GLU A 26 3.66 -4.76 -17.64
C GLU A 26 4.88 -4.15 -18.34
N ALA A 27 5.17 -2.86 -18.07
CA ALA A 27 6.34 -2.19 -18.60
C ALA A 27 7.68 -2.84 -18.18
N LEU A 28 7.73 -3.47 -17.01
CA LEU A 28 8.92 -4.17 -16.54
C LEU A 28 9.04 -5.58 -17.11
N GLU A 29 7.93 -6.29 -17.28
CA GLU A 29 7.91 -7.60 -17.96
C GLU A 29 8.42 -7.46 -19.40
N GLU A 30 8.00 -6.41 -20.12
CA GLU A 30 8.53 -6.11 -21.47
C GLU A 30 10.03 -5.76 -21.46
N LEU A 31 10.52 -5.05 -20.44
CA LEU A 31 11.96 -4.72 -20.30
C LEU A 31 12.82 -5.92 -19.88
N LEU A 32 12.25 -6.88 -19.15
CA LEU A 32 12.97 -8.10 -18.78
C LEU A 32 13.19 -9.01 -19.99
N ASN A 33 12.29 -8.97 -20.97
CA ASN A 33 12.44 -9.70 -22.22
C ASN A 33 13.49 -9.07 -23.15
N ASP A 34 13.53 -7.73 -23.22
CA ASP A 34 14.54 -7.00 -24.00
C ASP A 34 15.03 -5.72 -23.26
N PRO A 35 16.21 -5.74 -22.61
CA PRO A 35 16.78 -4.59 -21.92
C PRO A 35 17.55 -3.63 -22.86
N SER A 36 17.23 -3.57 -24.16
CA SER A 36 17.85 -2.65 -25.13
C SER A 36 17.47 -1.19 -24.91
N GLN A 37 18.35 -0.27 -25.33
CA GLN A 37 18.07 1.18 -25.26
C GLN A 37 16.86 1.59 -26.11
N GLU A 38 16.66 0.91 -27.23
CA GLU A 38 15.53 1.14 -28.13
C GLU A 38 14.21 0.77 -27.45
N ASN A 39 14.17 -0.35 -26.72
CA ASN A 39 12.98 -0.76 -25.98
C ASN A 39 12.62 0.24 -24.86
N PHE A 40 13.61 0.82 -24.16
CA PHE A 40 13.34 1.91 -23.20
C PHE A 40 12.65 3.11 -23.85
N VAL A 41 13.04 3.48 -25.08
CA VAL A 41 12.42 4.59 -25.82
C VAL A 41 11.01 4.22 -26.30
N LEU A 42 10.82 2.99 -26.77
CA LEU A 42 9.51 2.47 -27.21
C LEU A 42 8.51 2.48 -26.05
N LEU A 43 8.88 1.91 -24.90
CA LEU A 43 8.03 1.83 -23.72
C LEU A 43 7.78 3.20 -23.08
N SER A 44 8.75 4.11 -23.18
CA SER A 44 8.59 5.51 -22.76
C SER A 44 7.43 6.18 -23.50
N LYS A 45 7.31 5.94 -24.81
CA LYS A 45 6.19 6.42 -25.64
C LYS A 45 4.89 5.66 -25.33
N LYS A 46 4.93 4.33 -25.25
CA LYS A 46 3.75 3.47 -24.98
C LYS A 46 3.05 3.83 -23.66
N PHE A 47 3.83 4.04 -22.60
CA PHE A 47 3.30 4.30 -21.26
C PHE A 47 3.26 5.79 -20.87
N ASP A 48 3.61 6.72 -21.77
CA ASP A 48 3.68 8.16 -21.48
C ASP A 48 4.47 8.48 -20.20
N THR A 49 5.68 7.92 -20.13
CA THR A 49 6.60 8.14 -19.01
C THR A 49 8.02 8.39 -19.50
N THR A 50 8.90 8.86 -18.62
CA THR A 50 10.29 9.13 -18.99
C THR A 50 11.13 7.85 -18.95
N THR A 51 12.10 7.74 -19.87
CA THR A 51 13.12 6.68 -19.85
C THR A 51 13.85 6.61 -18.50
N ARG A 52 14.03 7.75 -17.83
CA ARG A 52 14.59 7.84 -16.46
C ARG A 52 13.75 7.07 -15.43
N ASN A 53 12.43 7.17 -15.48
CA ASN A 53 11.55 6.43 -14.58
C ASN A 53 11.61 4.93 -14.86
N LEU A 54 11.61 4.53 -16.14
CA LEU A 54 11.72 3.13 -16.55
C LEU A 54 13.02 2.51 -16.03
N ARG A 55 14.16 3.17 -16.26
CA ARG A 55 15.46 2.72 -15.70
C ARG A 55 15.43 2.62 -14.18
N ARG A 56 14.78 3.57 -13.49
CA ARG A 56 14.63 3.52 -12.04
C ARG A 56 13.82 2.29 -11.61
N TRP A 57 12.71 2.00 -12.26
CA TRP A 57 11.88 0.83 -11.94
C TRP A 57 12.59 -0.48 -12.28
N PHE A 58 13.34 -0.52 -13.38
CA PHE A 58 14.12 -1.68 -13.76
C PHE A 58 15.18 -2.00 -12.71
N ASN A 59 15.91 -0.98 -12.24
CA ASN A 59 16.98 -1.17 -11.26
C ASN A 59 16.49 -1.34 -9.80
N GLN A 60 15.39 -0.70 -9.42
CA GLN A 60 14.96 -0.59 -8.01
C GLN A 60 13.60 -1.25 -7.72
N GLY A 61 12.93 -1.78 -8.74
CA GLY A 61 11.55 -2.20 -8.69
C GLY A 61 10.55 -1.05 -8.92
N TYR A 62 9.36 -1.40 -9.43
CA TYR A 62 8.25 -0.46 -9.61
C TYR A 62 7.57 -0.06 -8.30
N MET A 63 7.70 -0.90 -7.26
CA MET A 63 7.16 -0.62 -5.94
C MET A 63 7.99 0.46 -5.27
N ARG A 64 7.35 1.58 -4.92
CA ARG A 64 8.01 2.59 -4.10
C ARG A 64 8.29 1.96 -2.74
N LYS A 65 9.55 1.93 -2.30
CA LYS A 65 9.88 1.57 -0.91
C LYS A 65 9.02 2.41 0.01
N GLY A 66 8.18 1.76 0.81
CA GLY A 66 7.41 2.43 1.85
C GLY A 66 8.38 3.21 2.74
N GLY A 67 8.12 4.50 2.95
CA GLY A 67 8.99 5.30 3.81
C GLY A 67 10.17 5.99 3.14
N CYS A 68 10.09 6.36 1.85
CA CYS A 68 10.93 7.42 1.27
C CYS A 68 10.59 8.83 1.86
N GLY A 69 10.37 8.88 3.17
CA GLY A 69 10.37 10.07 4.01
C GLY A 69 11.61 10.06 4.88
N ARG A 70 11.80 11.12 5.68
CA ARG A 70 12.90 11.17 6.66
C ARG A 70 12.83 9.95 7.59
N LYS A 71 13.86 9.09 7.56
CA LYS A 71 14.03 7.99 8.52
C LYS A 71 13.94 8.57 9.94
N LYS A 72 13.24 7.88 10.85
CA LYS A 72 13.21 8.27 12.26
C LYS A 72 14.65 8.16 12.80
N ILE A 73 15.21 9.28 13.24
CA ILE A 73 16.64 9.43 13.57
C ILE A 73 17.12 8.40 14.59
N ASN A 74 16.26 8.02 15.54
CA ASN A 74 16.54 6.97 16.52
C ASN A 74 15.20 6.47 17.10
N PRO A 75 14.69 5.27 16.72
CA PRO A 75 13.41 4.77 17.22
C PRO A 75 13.47 4.42 18.72
N GLU A 76 14.59 3.89 19.21
CA GLU A 76 14.75 3.58 20.63
C GLU A 76 14.73 4.84 21.50
N GLY A 77 15.40 5.90 21.05
CA GLY A 77 15.39 7.20 21.74
C GLY A 77 13.99 7.80 21.85
N ILE A 78 13.12 7.55 20.86
CA ILE A 78 11.70 7.95 20.92
C ILE A 78 10.97 7.20 22.03
N ILE A 79 11.18 5.89 22.14
CA ILE A 79 10.54 5.03 23.17
C ILE A 79 11.01 5.47 24.56
N ARG A 80 12.33 5.59 24.77
CA ARG A 80 12.89 6.03 26.07
C ARG A 80 12.41 7.42 26.48
N LEU A 81 12.30 8.35 25.53
CA LEU A 81 11.78 9.69 25.81
C LEU A 81 10.30 9.65 26.19
N GLU A 82 9.50 8.83 25.50
CA GLU A 82 8.10 8.64 25.86
C GLU A 82 7.95 8.06 27.27
N GLU A 83 8.66 6.97 27.59
CA GLU A 83 8.64 6.35 28.91
C GLU A 83 8.99 7.35 30.01
N TRP A 84 10.08 8.10 29.82
CA TRP A 84 10.48 9.15 30.75
C TRP A 84 9.39 10.22 30.95
N ILE A 85 8.71 10.67 29.89
CA ILE A 85 7.62 11.66 30.01
C ILE A 85 6.48 11.09 30.85
N LEU A 86 6.09 9.83 30.62
CA LEU A 86 5.01 9.19 31.35
C LEU A 86 5.38 8.99 32.82
N ASP A 87 6.60 8.54 33.10
CA ASP A 87 7.09 8.35 34.47
C ASP A 87 7.21 9.67 35.23
N GLU A 88 7.76 10.71 34.63
CA GLU A 88 7.85 12.02 35.29
C GLU A 88 6.46 12.64 35.50
N THR A 89 5.52 12.42 34.57
CA THR A 89 4.12 12.81 34.77
C THR A 89 3.51 12.06 35.96
N ARG A 90 3.75 10.74 36.06
CA ARG A 90 3.31 9.91 37.19
C ARG A 90 3.98 10.31 38.49
N LYS A 91 5.23 10.77 38.50
CA LYS A 91 5.87 11.23 39.75
C LYS A 91 5.30 12.58 40.17
N LEU A 92 5.39 13.58 39.29
CA LEU A 92 5.09 14.97 39.62
C LEU A 92 3.59 15.28 39.70
N GLY A 93 2.72 14.46 39.10
CA GLY A 93 1.28 14.74 39.04
C GLY A 93 0.94 15.99 38.23
N LYS A 94 1.83 16.42 37.33
CA LYS A 94 1.62 17.56 36.42
C LYS A 94 2.17 17.26 35.03
N LYS A 95 1.76 18.05 34.05
CA LYS A 95 2.25 17.93 32.68
C LYS A 95 3.70 18.41 32.58
N ILE A 96 4.53 17.65 31.89
CA ILE A 96 5.90 18.05 31.55
C ILE A 96 5.86 19.19 30.54
N SER A 97 6.66 20.23 30.77
CA SER A 97 6.75 21.38 29.88
C SER A 97 7.49 21.04 28.58
N ARG A 98 7.26 21.81 27.52
CA ARG A 98 7.98 21.62 26.25
C ARG A 98 9.50 21.77 26.39
N ASN A 99 9.97 22.69 27.25
CA ASN A 99 11.40 22.90 27.47
C ASN A 99 12.05 21.68 28.11
N GLN A 100 11.40 21.09 29.12
CA GLN A 100 11.86 19.85 29.76
C GLN A 100 11.91 18.67 28.77
N ILE A 101 10.88 18.52 27.92
CA ILE A 101 10.87 17.51 26.86
C ILE A 101 12.03 17.73 25.88
N LYS A 102 12.27 18.99 25.49
CA LYS A 102 13.36 19.37 24.57
C LYS A 102 14.72 19.02 25.16
N GLU A 103 14.99 19.41 26.40
CA GLU A 103 16.25 19.13 27.10
C GLU A 103 16.48 17.63 27.23
N GLN A 104 15.46 16.88 27.63
CA GLN A 104 15.58 15.43 27.76
C GLN A 104 15.75 14.75 26.41
N ALA A 105 15.09 15.22 25.35
CA ALA A 105 15.27 14.71 24.00
C ALA A 105 16.72 14.93 23.52
N ILE A 106 17.31 16.10 23.77
CA ILE A 106 18.71 16.36 23.39
C ILE A 106 19.64 15.37 24.13
N LYS A 107 19.41 15.14 25.42
CA LYS A 107 20.19 14.19 26.23
C LYS A 107 20.07 12.75 25.74
N ILE A 108 18.85 12.26 25.49
CA ILE A 108 18.59 10.87 25.09
C ILE A 108 19.13 10.59 23.69
N PHE A 109 18.97 11.52 22.75
CA PHE A 109 19.39 11.30 21.38
C PHE A 109 20.89 11.50 21.19
N ASN A 110 21.53 12.36 22.01
CA ASN A 110 22.97 12.63 22.01
C ASN A 110 23.59 12.83 20.61
N ILE A 111 22.86 13.51 19.72
CA ILE A 111 23.30 13.80 18.35
C ILE A 111 23.44 15.32 18.22
N GLU A 112 24.62 15.79 17.85
CA GLU A 112 24.94 17.23 17.76
C GLU A 112 24.02 18.01 16.80
N SER A 113 23.64 17.36 15.70
CA SER A 113 22.72 17.92 14.69
C SER A 113 21.25 17.88 15.11
N PHE A 114 20.90 17.17 16.17
CA PHE A 114 19.52 17.04 16.63
C PHE A 114 19.15 18.22 17.55
N LYS A 115 18.29 19.12 17.05
CA LYS A 115 17.88 20.35 17.77
C LYS A 115 16.52 20.28 18.47
N ALA A 116 15.84 19.11 18.45
CA ALA A 116 14.49 18.92 19.01
C ALA A 116 13.55 20.11 18.70
N SER A 117 13.42 20.44 17.41
CA SER A 117 12.68 21.62 16.96
C SER A 117 11.20 21.56 17.33
N LYS A 118 10.51 22.72 17.31
CA LYS A 118 9.06 22.80 17.57
C LYS A 118 8.27 21.81 16.70
N ALA A 119 8.55 21.79 15.40
CA ALA A 119 7.88 20.90 14.45
C ALA A 119 8.14 19.42 14.76
N TRP A 120 9.37 19.08 15.19
CA TRP A 120 9.69 17.72 15.61
C TRP A 120 8.93 17.33 16.87
N MET A 121 8.90 18.20 17.89
CA MET A 121 8.17 17.94 19.15
C MET A 121 6.67 17.80 18.92
N ASP A 122 6.06 18.69 18.14
CA ASP A 122 4.62 18.63 17.84
C ASP A 122 4.27 17.32 17.09
N LYS A 123 5.15 16.88 16.18
CA LYS A 123 5.04 15.59 15.50
C LYS A 123 5.19 14.42 16.48
N PHE A 124 6.20 14.43 17.35
CA PHE A 124 6.43 13.41 18.38
C PHE A 124 5.23 13.26 19.32
N ILE A 125 4.70 14.38 19.85
CA ILE A 125 3.52 14.39 20.72
C ILE A 125 2.29 13.81 20.03
N LYS A 126 2.13 14.09 18.73
CA LYS A 126 1.02 13.57 17.92
C LYS A 126 1.19 12.08 17.62
N GLU A 127 2.36 11.64 17.15
CA GLU A 127 2.61 10.25 16.79
C GLU A 127 2.50 9.30 17.98
N GLN A 128 2.99 9.70 19.15
CA GLN A 128 2.95 8.87 20.36
C GLN A 128 1.66 9.03 21.18
N ASN A 129 0.70 9.86 20.71
CA ASN A 129 -0.54 10.15 21.43
C ASN A 129 -0.32 10.61 22.88
N LEU A 130 0.80 11.30 23.15
CA LEU A 130 1.22 11.66 24.52
C LEU A 130 0.17 12.47 25.27
N LYS A 131 -0.56 13.36 24.58
CA LYS A 131 -1.64 14.16 25.21
C LYS A 131 -2.70 13.28 25.87
N LEU A 132 -3.05 12.15 25.25
CA LEU A 132 -4.05 11.23 25.79
C LEU A 132 -3.48 10.43 26.96
N LYS A 133 -2.28 9.86 26.79
CA LYS A 133 -1.60 9.08 27.83
C LYS A 133 -1.35 9.90 29.10
N ILE A 134 -0.83 11.12 28.96
CA ILE A 134 -0.62 12.06 30.08
C ILE A 134 -1.94 12.40 30.76
N ARG A 135 -3.00 12.67 29.99
CA ARG A 135 -4.31 13.00 30.56
C ARG A 135 -4.91 11.84 31.34
N GLN A 136 -4.72 10.62 30.87
CA GLN A 136 -5.14 9.40 31.56
C GLN A 136 -4.42 9.26 32.92
N ILE A 137 -3.09 9.43 32.94
CA ILE A 137 -2.30 9.43 34.19
C ILE A 137 -2.79 10.50 35.18
N LEU A 138 -3.04 11.72 34.69
CA LEU A 138 -3.52 12.81 35.54
C LEU A 138 -4.95 12.59 36.05
N LEU A 139 -5.77 11.87 35.28
CA LEU A 139 -7.11 11.46 35.71
C LEU A 139 -7.02 10.43 36.85
N GLU A 140 -6.17 9.42 36.69
CA GLU A 140 -5.93 8.37 37.70
C GLU A 140 -5.40 8.96 39.00
N LYS A 141 -4.59 10.01 38.92
CA LYS A 141 -4.11 10.76 40.08
C LYS A 141 -5.14 11.69 40.73
N GLY A 142 -6.32 11.89 40.13
CA GLY A 142 -7.33 12.80 40.66
C GLY A 142 -6.96 14.28 40.61
N VAL A 143 -5.95 14.67 39.82
CA VAL A 143 -5.46 16.06 39.74
C VAL A 143 -6.16 16.89 38.64
N LEU A 144 -7.04 16.27 37.84
CA LEU A 144 -7.81 16.97 36.81
C LEU A 144 -9.05 17.65 37.40
N SER A 145 -9.39 18.83 36.86
CA SER A 145 -10.62 19.51 37.25
C SER A 145 -11.87 18.80 36.72
N LYS A 146 -13.03 18.98 37.38
CA LYS A 146 -14.32 18.37 36.97
C LYS A 146 -14.64 18.58 35.48
N CYS A 147 -14.43 19.80 34.99
CA CYS A 147 -14.63 20.14 33.56
C CYS A 147 -13.66 19.36 32.65
N GLN A 148 -12.40 19.19 33.05
CA GLN A 148 -11.41 18.42 32.28
C GLN A 148 -11.74 16.93 32.23
N VAL A 149 -12.26 16.38 33.33
CA VAL A 149 -12.74 15.00 33.43
C VAL A 149 -13.91 14.77 32.47
N GLN A 150 -14.91 15.66 32.49
CA GLN A 150 -16.07 15.56 31.59
C GLN A 150 -15.66 15.61 30.11
N LYS A 151 -14.76 16.54 29.74
CA LYS A 151 -14.22 16.61 28.38
C LYS A 151 -13.43 15.35 27.97
N HIS A 152 -12.74 14.71 28.92
CA HIS A 152 -12.04 13.44 28.65
C HIS A 152 -13.04 12.30 28.42
N LYS A 153 -14.09 12.21 29.24
CA LYS A 153 -15.16 11.21 29.11
C LYS A 153 -15.87 11.33 27.76
N GLN A 154 -16.31 12.54 27.40
CA GLN A 154 -16.93 12.81 26.08
C GLN A 154 -16.02 12.40 24.91
N PHE A 155 -14.72 12.66 25.02
CA PHE A 155 -13.76 12.25 23.98
C PHE A 155 -13.65 10.72 23.89
N GLN A 156 -13.58 10.01 25.01
CA GLN A 156 -13.55 8.55 25.04
C GLN A 156 -14.82 7.93 24.45
N ASP A 157 -15.99 8.48 24.79
CA ASP A 157 -17.27 8.01 24.28
C ASP A 157 -17.33 8.19 22.74
N SER A 158 -16.87 9.33 22.22
CA SER A 158 -16.80 9.56 20.77
C SER A 158 -15.84 8.62 20.03
N LEU A 159 -14.78 8.14 20.69
CA LEU A 159 -13.86 7.16 20.10
C LEU A 159 -14.50 5.78 20.03
N LYS A 160 -15.21 5.37 21.09
CA LYS A 160 -15.94 4.09 21.13
C LYS A 160 -17.05 4.04 20.09
N GLU A 161 -17.79 5.13 19.90
CA GLU A 161 -18.80 5.23 18.84
C GLU A 161 -18.21 4.99 17.45
N LYS A 162 -17.10 5.66 17.12
CA LYS A 162 -16.42 5.49 15.83
C LYS A 162 -15.86 4.08 15.62
N GLU A 163 -15.41 3.42 16.67
CA GLU A 163 -14.97 2.02 16.60
C GLU A 163 -16.16 1.07 16.36
N CYS A 164 -17.29 1.32 17.02
CA CYS A 164 -18.53 0.59 16.81
C CYS A 164 -19.00 0.70 15.34
N GLU A 165 -19.04 1.92 14.79
CA GLU A 165 -19.38 2.19 13.38
C GLU A 165 -18.44 1.47 12.38
N ARG A 166 -17.14 1.44 12.67
CA ARG A 166 -16.17 0.72 11.83
C ARG A 166 -16.40 -0.79 11.86
N SER A 167 -16.85 -1.33 12.99
CA SER A 167 -17.14 -2.75 13.12
C SER A 167 -18.42 -3.15 12.38
N THR A 168 -19.46 -2.32 12.44
CA THR A 168 -20.74 -2.56 11.75
C THR A 168 -20.60 -2.44 10.25
N THR A 169 -19.91 -1.41 9.75
CA THR A 169 -19.61 -1.24 8.32
C THR A 169 -18.80 -2.40 7.75
N LYS A 170 -17.80 -2.91 8.48
CA LYS A 170 -17.06 -4.12 8.08
C LYS A 170 -17.96 -5.36 8.00
N LYS A 171 -18.88 -5.54 8.95
CA LYS A 171 -19.85 -6.65 8.94
C LYS A 171 -20.81 -6.53 7.75
N GLN A 172 -21.34 -5.33 7.48
CA GLN A 172 -22.19 -5.07 6.33
C GLN A 172 -21.48 -5.34 5.01
N LEU A 173 -20.22 -4.86 4.85
CA LEU A 173 -19.43 -5.11 3.64
C LEU A 173 -19.19 -6.61 3.41
N LYS A 174 -18.97 -7.40 4.47
CA LYS A 174 -18.86 -8.86 4.37
C LYS A 174 -20.16 -9.52 3.91
N ARG A 175 -21.32 -9.04 4.41
CA ARG A 175 -22.63 -9.53 3.96
C ARG A 175 -22.87 -9.23 2.49
N ILE A 176 -22.63 -7.98 2.06
CA ILE A 176 -22.78 -7.56 0.66
C ILE A 176 -21.90 -8.44 -0.26
N LYS A 177 -20.62 -8.61 0.09
CA LYS A 177 -19.71 -9.46 -0.69
C LYS A 177 -20.17 -10.93 -0.77
N LEU A 178 -20.76 -11.46 0.30
CA LEU A 178 -21.29 -12.82 0.31
C LEU A 178 -22.53 -12.95 -0.59
N GLU A 179 -23.42 -11.95 -0.56
CA GLU A 179 -24.60 -11.89 -1.43
C GLU A 179 -24.20 -11.76 -2.91
N GLU A 180 -23.21 -10.92 -3.23
CA GLU A 180 -22.65 -10.81 -4.58
C GLU A 180 -22.07 -12.13 -5.09
N MET A 181 -21.33 -12.86 -4.24
CA MET A 181 -20.78 -14.17 -4.58
C MET A 181 -21.90 -15.20 -4.83
N LYS A 182 -22.94 -15.22 -3.98
CA LYS A 182 -24.11 -16.09 -4.18
C LYS A 182 -24.85 -15.76 -5.48
N ALA A 183 -25.05 -14.48 -5.78
CA ALA A 183 -25.69 -14.04 -7.01
C ALA A 183 -24.90 -14.47 -8.25
N LYS A 184 -23.56 -14.33 -8.23
CA LYS A 184 -22.69 -14.82 -9.31
C LYS A 184 -22.78 -16.34 -9.50
N TYR A 185 -22.82 -17.10 -8.40
CA TYR A 185 -22.97 -18.55 -8.45
C TYR A 185 -24.33 -18.97 -9.04
N ILE A 186 -25.42 -18.36 -8.58
CA ILE A 186 -26.77 -18.63 -9.10
C ILE A 186 -26.85 -18.30 -10.59
N LYS A 187 -26.31 -17.14 -11.00
CA LYS A 187 -26.26 -16.74 -12.41
C LYS A 187 -25.49 -17.75 -13.26
N GLY A 188 -24.29 -18.13 -12.83
CA GLY A 188 -23.49 -19.13 -13.55
C GLY A 188 -24.18 -20.49 -13.68
N LYS A 189 -24.93 -20.91 -12.65
CA LYS A 189 -25.71 -22.16 -12.69
C LYS A 189 -26.92 -22.06 -13.63
N LEU A 190 -27.58 -20.91 -13.69
CA LEU A 190 -28.70 -20.67 -14.61
C LEU A 190 -28.23 -20.67 -16.07
N ASP A 191 -27.10 -20.02 -16.36
CA ASP A 191 -26.49 -19.99 -17.69
C ASP A 191 -26.12 -21.41 -18.18
N GLN A 192 -25.64 -22.28 -17.28
CA GLN A 192 -25.37 -23.70 -17.58
C GLN A 192 -26.63 -24.48 -17.97
N LEU A 193 -27.72 -24.30 -17.22
CA LEU A 193 -29.00 -24.97 -17.51
C LEU A 193 -29.58 -24.52 -18.85
N LEU A 194 -29.54 -23.22 -19.14
CA LEU A 194 -29.98 -22.67 -20.45
C LEU A 194 -29.17 -23.24 -21.62
N THR A 195 -27.87 -23.47 -21.44
CA THR A 195 -27.01 -24.06 -22.47
C THR A 195 -27.37 -25.53 -22.71
N GLN A 196 -27.69 -26.26 -21.65
CA GLN A 196 -28.08 -27.68 -21.72
C GLN A 196 -29.43 -27.86 -22.46
N ASP A 197 -30.41 -27.01 -22.20
CA ASP A 197 -31.70 -27.04 -22.89
C ASP A 197 -31.56 -26.71 -24.39
N PHE A 198 -30.63 -25.81 -24.73
CA PHE A 198 -30.32 -25.47 -26.12
C PHE A 198 -29.68 -26.65 -26.88
N GLU A 199 -28.76 -27.38 -26.26
CA GLU A 199 -28.14 -28.59 -26.85
C GLU A 199 -29.16 -29.72 -27.06
N ILE A 200 -30.09 -29.90 -26.13
CA ILE A 200 -31.20 -30.87 -26.27
C ILE A 200 -32.06 -30.49 -27.49
N GLY A 201 -32.40 -29.20 -27.65
CA GLY A 201 -33.15 -28.71 -28.81
C GLY A 201 -32.45 -28.95 -30.15
N GLN A 202 -31.13 -28.72 -30.22
CA GLN A 202 -30.37 -28.99 -31.44
C GLN A 202 -30.26 -30.48 -31.78
N ASN A 203 -30.19 -31.36 -30.78
CA ASN A 203 -30.14 -32.79 -31.00
C ASN A 203 -31.49 -33.36 -31.49
N LEU A 204 -32.63 -32.79 -31.08
CA LEU A 204 -33.93 -33.14 -31.65
C LEU A 204 -34.05 -32.73 -33.14
N ILE A 205 -33.56 -31.54 -33.51
CA ILE A 205 -33.58 -31.08 -34.92
C ILE A 205 -32.66 -31.94 -35.81
N LYS A 206 -31.57 -32.49 -35.26
CA LYS A 206 -30.67 -33.41 -35.98
C LYS A 206 -31.23 -34.82 -36.18
N GLN A 207 -32.21 -35.26 -35.38
CA GLN A 207 -32.84 -36.58 -35.58
C GLN A 207 -33.84 -36.60 -36.74
N ASP A 208 -34.39 -35.45 -37.14
CA ASP A 208 -35.23 -35.32 -38.33
C ASP A 208 -34.44 -35.08 -39.63
N THR A 209 -33.11 -34.96 -39.53
CA THR A 209 -32.21 -34.73 -40.67
C THR A 209 -31.21 -35.85 -40.85
N ILE A 210 -31.68 -37.10 -40.87
CA ILE A 210 -30.92 -38.22 -41.45
C ILE A 210 -31.83 -39.04 -42.36
N LYS A 211 -31.81 -38.69 -43.65
CA LYS A 211 -31.35 -39.58 -44.72
C LYS A 211 -30.90 -38.71 -45.88
N ILE A 212 -29.59 -38.60 -46.07
CA ILE A 212 -28.92 -38.69 -47.38
C ILE A 212 -27.46 -39.03 -47.03
N ASP A 213 -27.12 -40.29 -47.27
CA ASP A 213 -25.74 -40.73 -47.40
C ASP A 213 -25.11 -40.05 -48.62
N ASN A 214 -23.86 -39.61 -48.51
CA ASN A 214 -22.80 -40.07 -49.42
C ASN A 214 -21.43 -39.53 -48.98
N ASN A 215 -20.59 -40.48 -48.53
CA ASN A 215 -19.20 -40.68 -48.88
C ASN A 215 -18.32 -39.47 -49.22
N ASN A 216 -17.34 -39.20 -48.36
CA ASN A 216 -15.90 -39.14 -48.68
C ASN A 216 -15.16 -38.95 -47.34
N LYS A 217 -14.44 -39.96 -46.83
CA LYS A 217 -12.99 -40.13 -47.01
C LYS A 217 -12.24 -38.80 -47.05
N GLU A 218 -11.53 -38.50 -45.98
CA GLU A 218 -10.06 -38.48 -46.02
C GLU A 218 -9.49 -38.50 -44.60
N ASP A 219 -8.44 -39.31 -44.47
CA ASP A 219 -7.57 -39.43 -43.31
C ASP A 219 -6.90 -38.08 -43.03
N ASP A 220 -6.78 -37.69 -41.77
CA ASP A 220 -5.67 -36.81 -41.40
C ASP A 220 -5.15 -37.09 -39.99
N MET A 221 -3.82 -37.10 -39.96
CA MET A 221 -2.97 -37.71 -38.96
C MET A 221 -2.81 -36.87 -37.69
N TYR A 222 -2.52 -37.60 -36.63
CA TYR A 222 -1.92 -37.22 -35.36
C TYR A 222 -0.91 -36.04 -35.42
N PHE A 223 -1.09 -35.08 -34.52
CA PHE A 223 0.02 -34.30 -33.96
C PHE A 223 -0.18 -34.08 -32.46
N THR A 224 0.30 -35.00 -31.64
CA THR A 224 0.44 -34.84 -30.19
C THR A 224 1.76 -34.15 -29.90
N ALA A 225 1.72 -32.85 -29.62
CA ALA A 225 2.84 -32.12 -29.04
C ALA A 225 2.70 -32.09 -27.52
N SER A 226 3.40 -33.02 -26.86
CA SER A 226 3.68 -32.99 -25.43
C SER A 226 4.62 -31.84 -25.13
N PHE A 227 4.14 -30.81 -24.43
CA PHE A 227 4.96 -29.69 -23.96
C PHE A 227 5.18 -29.85 -22.46
N GLU A 228 6.29 -30.50 -22.10
CA GLU A 228 6.82 -30.55 -20.74
C GLU A 228 7.48 -29.20 -20.43
N GLN A 229 6.87 -28.41 -19.54
CA GLN A 229 7.55 -27.28 -18.92
C GLN A 229 8.24 -27.75 -17.64
N GLU A 230 9.56 -27.90 -17.73
CA GLU A 230 10.45 -28.05 -16.59
C GLU A 230 10.31 -26.85 -15.64
N ALA A 231 9.84 -27.13 -14.43
CA ALA A 231 9.87 -26.19 -13.32
C ALA A 231 11.34 -25.89 -12.94
N ARG A 232 11.82 -24.68 -13.23
CA ARG A 232 13.07 -24.18 -12.65
C ARG A 232 12.82 -23.73 -11.20
N PRO A 233 13.50 -24.30 -10.19
CA PRO A 233 13.48 -23.74 -8.85
C PRO A 233 14.29 -22.44 -8.85
N PHE A 234 13.61 -21.31 -8.65
CA PHE A 234 14.28 -20.05 -8.34
C PHE A 234 14.88 -20.18 -6.94
N GLY A 235 16.21 -20.37 -6.91
CA GLY A 235 17.01 -20.38 -5.70
C GLY A 235 16.88 -19.07 -4.94
N GLU A 236 16.48 -19.20 -3.68
CA GLU A 236 16.76 -18.24 -2.64
C GLU A 236 18.28 -18.24 -2.40
N ASN A 237 18.97 -17.18 -2.79
CA ASN A 237 20.28 -16.88 -2.22
C ASN A 237 20.61 -15.39 -2.38
N TYR A 238 21.57 -14.91 -1.58
CA TYR A 238 21.98 -13.52 -1.32
C TYR A 238 21.12 -12.84 -0.23
N GLY A 239 21.59 -12.66 1.00
CA GLY A 239 22.93 -12.82 1.53
C GLY A 239 23.01 -12.01 2.82
N GLU A 240 23.31 -12.70 3.92
CA GLU A 240 23.91 -12.09 5.11
C GLU A 240 25.12 -11.24 4.69
N GLN A 241 25.14 -9.97 5.05
CA GLN A 241 26.39 -9.26 5.23
C GLN A 241 26.53 -8.90 6.70
N LEU A 242 27.48 -9.63 7.29
CA LEU A 242 28.03 -9.49 8.61
C LEU A 242 28.68 -8.12 8.82
N TYR A 243 28.56 -7.71 10.07
CA TYR A 243 29.34 -6.70 10.78
C TYR A 243 30.86 -6.88 10.62
N LEU A 244 31.55 -5.79 10.30
CA LEU A 244 32.90 -5.42 10.77
C LEU A 244 32.86 -3.88 10.85
N GLY A 245 32.96 -3.21 11.99
CA GLY A 245 34.06 -3.31 12.95
C GLY A 245 35.16 -2.34 12.51
N PHE A 246 35.06 -1.07 12.92
CA PHE A 246 36.19 -0.14 12.94
C PHE A 246 36.13 0.63 14.26
N ASP A 247 37.23 0.49 14.99
CA ASP A 247 37.60 1.20 16.23
C ASP A 247 37.71 2.72 16.04
#